data_AF-A0A656Y6S7-F1
#
_entry.id   AF-A0A656Y6S7-F1
#
_cell.length_a   1.000
_cell.length_b   1.000
_cell.length_c   1.000
_cell.angle_alpha   90.00
_cell.angle_beta   90.00
_cell.angle_gamma   90.00
#
_symmetry.space_group_name_H-M   'P 1'
#
loop_
_entity.id
_entity.type
_entity.pdbx_description
1 polymer ?
#
loop_
_entity_poly.entity_id
_entity_poly.type
_entity_poly.pdbx_seq_one_letter_code
_entity_poly.pdbx_strand_id
1 'polypeptide(L)'
;MLATLSPLPRTVRRMDFATHIRTHAEPRGMTTLVPMRFGIVTAETYGGQVVTVPVAVVSRAPAPPASAAWLCVRQAVGPDRHWLAWLPADRVRSS
;
A
#
# COMPACT_ATOMS: atom_id res chain seq x y z
N MET A 1 51.06 -16.29 1.51
CA MET A 1 49.84 -16.20 2.33
C MET A 1 48.82 -15.39 1.53
N LEU A 2 47.91 -16.06 0.82
CA LEU A 2 46.91 -15.44 -0.06
C LEU A 2 45.53 -15.88 0.47
N ALA A 3 44.71 -14.93 0.90
CA ALA A 3 43.37 -15.18 1.39
C ALA A 3 42.38 -15.21 0.20
N THR A 4 41.74 -16.34 0.01
CA THR A 4 40.70 -16.57 -1.00
C THR A 4 39.39 -15.92 -0.53
N LEU A 5 38.84 -14.99 -1.32
CA LEU A 5 37.53 -14.40 -1.06
C LEU A 5 36.43 -15.39 -1.48
N SER A 6 35.67 -15.92 -0.52
CA SER A 6 34.44 -16.68 -0.79
C SER A 6 33.36 -15.77 -1.40
N PRO A 7 32.73 -16.15 -2.51
CA PRO A 7 31.56 -15.43 -3.02
C PRO A 7 30.35 -15.69 -2.12
N LEU A 8 29.71 -14.62 -1.63
CA LEU A 8 28.44 -14.69 -0.89
C LEU A 8 27.32 -15.21 -1.83
N PRO A 9 26.42 -16.09 -1.35
CA PRO A 9 25.26 -16.50 -2.13
C PRO A 9 24.25 -15.34 -2.22
N ARG A 10 24.31 -14.57 -3.32
CA ARG A 10 23.26 -13.60 -3.66
C ARG A 10 22.10 -14.31 -4.35
N THR A 11 21.30 -15.01 -3.58
CA THR A 11 19.93 -15.32 -4.00
C THR A 11 19.10 -14.06 -3.81
N VAL A 12 19.27 -13.07 -4.69
CA VAL A 12 18.33 -11.97 -4.80
C VAL A 12 17.05 -12.59 -5.33
N ARG A 13 16.11 -12.88 -4.42
CA ARG A 13 14.76 -13.31 -4.78
C ARG A 13 14.22 -12.21 -5.69
N ARG A 14 14.05 -12.51 -6.99
CA ARG A 14 13.45 -11.59 -7.96
C ARG A 14 12.05 -11.26 -7.44
N MET A 15 11.92 -10.11 -6.79
CA MET A 15 10.64 -9.62 -6.32
C MET A 15 9.90 -9.15 -7.57
N ASP A 16 8.77 -9.80 -7.87
CA ASP A 16 7.94 -9.41 -9.01
C ASP A 16 7.23 -8.10 -8.66
N PHE A 17 7.89 -6.97 -8.92
CA PHE A 17 7.37 -5.64 -8.62
C PHE A 17 6.09 -5.32 -9.41
N ALA A 18 5.80 -6.04 -10.50
CA ALA A 18 4.55 -5.86 -11.25
C ALA A 18 3.33 -6.33 -10.43
N THR A 19 3.51 -7.26 -9.49
CA THR A 19 2.45 -7.62 -8.52
C THR A 19 2.26 -6.58 -7.41
N HIS A 20 3.25 -5.71 -7.20
CA HIS A 20 3.28 -4.71 -6.12
C HIS A 20 2.84 -3.32 -6.59
N ILE A 21 3.10 -2.97 -7.85
CA ILE A 21 2.67 -1.71 -8.47
C ILE A 21 1.46 -1.99 -9.35
N ARG A 22 0.29 -2.08 -8.71
CA ARG A 22 -0.97 -1.98 -9.42
C ARG A 22 -1.33 -0.49 -9.52
N THR A 23 -0.99 0.15 -10.63
CA THR A 23 -1.62 1.42 -11.02
C THR A 23 -3.05 1.12 -11.45
N HIS A 24 -3.91 0.83 -10.48
CA HIS A 24 -5.32 0.60 -10.74
C HIS A 24 -5.91 1.91 -11.24
N ALA A 25 -6.40 1.89 -12.48
CA ALA A 25 -7.36 2.88 -12.94
C ALA A 25 -8.40 3.08 -11.85
N GLU A 26 -8.81 4.33 -11.64
CA GLU A 26 -9.75 4.71 -10.60
C GLU A 26 -10.98 3.78 -10.63
N PRO A 27 -11.24 3.02 -9.55
CA PRO A 27 -12.27 1.99 -9.56
C PRO A 27 -13.63 2.62 -9.84
N ARG A 28 -14.49 1.94 -10.61
CA ARG A 28 -15.85 2.45 -10.88
C ARG A 28 -16.72 2.33 -9.63
N GLY A 29 -17.75 3.18 -9.55
CA GLY A 29 -18.75 3.10 -8.47
C GLY A 29 -18.26 3.58 -7.10
N MET A 30 -17.38 4.57 -7.08
CA MET A 30 -16.84 5.14 -5.85
C MET A 30 -17.90 5.87 -5.05
N THR A 31 -17.77 5.83 -3.73
CA THR A 31 -18.57 6.62 -2.79
C THR A 31 -17.65 7.34 -1.82
N THR A 32 -17.67 8.67 -1.86
CA THR A 32 -16.97 9.52 -0.88
C THR A 32 -17.53 9.27 0.53
N LEU A 33 -16.63 9.22 1.51
CA LEU A 33 -16.99 9.06 2.91
C LEU A 33 -17.00 10.42 3.61
N VAL A 34 -18.15 10.77 4.20
CA VAL A 34 -18.32 11.96 5.04
C VAL A 34 -19.02 11.53 6.35
N PRO A 35 -18.39 11.68 7.53
CA PRO A 35 -17.02 12.14 7.73
C PRO A 35 -15.97 11.13 7.21
N MET A 36 -14.75 11.61 6.99
CA MET A 36 -13.62 10.72 6.71
C MET A 36 -13.35 9.82 7.92
N ARG A 37 -12.87 8.60 7.68
CA ARG A 37 -12.47 7.67 8.74
C ARG A 37 -10.96 7.63 8.84
N PHE A 38 -10.42 7.15 9.94
CA PHE A 38 -8.97 6.97 10.10
C PHE A 38 -8.63 5.49 10.21
N GLY A 39 -7.45 5.14 9.71
CA GLY A 39 -6.96 3.78 9.75
C GLY A 39 -5.45 3.72 9.60
N ILE A 40 -4.96 2.49 9.63
CA ILE A 40 -3.53 2.18 9.57
C ILE A 40 -3.29 1.20 8.44
N VAL A 41 -2.27 1.48 7.63
CA VAL A 41 -1.80 0.60 6.55
C VAL A 41 -0.43 0.07 6.94
N THR A 42 -0.24 -1.25 6.87
CA THR A 42 1.06 -1.90 7.02
C THR A 42 1.56 -2.36 5.65
N ALA A 43 2.75 -1.93 5.26
CA ALA A 43 3.36 -2.26 3.98
C ALA A 43 4.83 -2.65 4.16
N GLU A 44 5.35 -3.47 3.25
CA GLU A 44 6.78 -3.78 3.18
C GLU A 44 7.42 -2.86 2.13
N THR A 45 8.50 -2.19 2.51
CA THR A 45 9.29 -1.34 1.61
C THR A 45 10.19 -2.19 0.71
N TYR A 46 10.75 -1.57 -0.33
CA TYR A 46 11.73 -2.22 -1.21
C TYR A 46 12.97 -2.80 -0.47
N GLY A 47 13.29 -2.28 0.72
CA GLY A 47 14.38 -2.79 1.55
C GLY A 47 13.97 -3.92 2.50
N GLY A 48 12.76 -4.48 2.36
CA GLY A 48 12.21 -5.50 3.24
C GLY A 48 11.77 -4.98 4.62
N GLN A 49 11.81 -3.66 4.84
CA GLN A 49 11.35 -3.07 6.10
C GLN A 49 9.84 -2.98 6.12
N VAL A 50 9.21 -3.46 7.19
CA VAL A 50 7.77 -3.29 7.42
C VAL A 50 7.54 -1.90 8.01
N VAL A 51 6.70 -1.11 7.36
CA VAL A 51 6.31 0.24 7.79
C VAL A 51 4.81 0.30 8.06
N THR A 52 4.44 1.13 9.02
CA THR A 52 3.06 1.37 9.42
C THR A 52 2.73 2.84 9.17
N VAL A 53 1.70 3.10 8.38
CA VAL A 53 1.36 4.43 7.89
C VAL A 53 -0.07 4.79 8.33
N PRO A 54 -0.25 5.87 9.13
CA PRO A 54 -1.57 6.39 9.43
C PRO A 54 -2.18 7.06 8.19
N VAL A 55 -3.44 6.79 7.93
CA VAL A 55 -4.16 7.31 6.76
C VAL A 55 -5.59 7.74 7.10
N ALA A 56 -6.11 8.69 6.34
CA ALA A 56 -7.54 8.96 6.32
C ALA A 56 -8.20 8.19 5.17
N VAL A 57 -9.28 7.47 5.43
CA VAL A 57 -10.10 6.81 4.42
C VAL A 57 -11.16 7.80 3.93
N VAL A 58 -11.07 8.17 2.66
CA VAL A 58 -11.86 9.25 2.06
C VAL A 58 -12.90 8.76 1.05
N SER A 59 -12.73 7.56 0.50
CA SER A 59 -13.68 6.95 -0.43
C SER A 59 -13.61 5.44 -0.37
N ARG A 60 -14.66 4.77 -0.86
CA ARG A 60 -14.72 3.31 -1.02
C ARG A 60 -15.23 2.96 -2.41
N ALA A 61 -14.84 1.80 -2.92
CA ALA A 61 -15.40 1.24 -4.15
C ALA A 61 -15.65 -0.27 -3.99
N PRO A 62 -16.71 -0.82 -4.62
CA PRO A 62 -16.90 -2.26 -4.71
C PRO A 62 -15.74 -2.91 -5.49
N ALA A 63 -15.33 -4.13 -5.14
CA ALA A 63 -14.79 -5.03 -6.16
C ALA A 63 -15.91 -5.97 -6.57
N PRO A 64 -16.14 -6.18 -7.88
CA PRO A 64 -17.03 -7.24 -8.32
C PRO A 64 -16.57 -8.57 -7.68
N PRO A 65 -17.46 -9.35 -7.03
CA PRO A 65 -18.92 -9.18 -6.86
C PRO A 65 -19.40 -8.82 -5.42
N ALA A 66 -18.58 -8.21 -4.55
CA ALA A 66 -18.82 -8.20 -3.10
C ALA A 66 -18.72 -6.80 -2.43
N SER A 67 -18.77 -6.81 -1.08
CA SER A 67 -18.54 -5.68 -0.17
C SER A 67 -17.34 -4.82 -0.57
N ALA A 68 -17.26 -3.58 -0.06
CA ALA A 68 -16.20 -2.65 -0.41
C ALA A 68 -14.82 -3.30 -0.29
N ALA A 69 -14.23 -3.62 -1.44
CA ALA A 69 -12.96 -4.30 -1.53
C ALA A 69 -11.82 -3.31 -1.73
N TRP A 70 -12.14 -2.05 -2.01
CA TRP A 70 -11.18 -0.99 -2.23
C TRP A 70 -11.51 0.22 -1.38
N LEU A 71 -10.48 0.76 -0.73
CA LEU A 71 -10.53 1.99 0.04
C LEU A 71 -9.54 2.99 -0.55
N CYS A 72 -10.01 4.21 -0.79
CA CYS A 72 -9.15 5.33 -1.12
C CYS A 72 -8.64 5.93 0.17
N VAL A 73 -7.32 5.91 0.33
CA VAL A 73 -6.63 6.44 1.49
C VAL A 73 -5.91 7.71 1.13
N ARG A 74 -5.92 8.67 2.05
CA ARG A 74 -5.17 9.92 2.01
C ARG A 74 -4.10 9.90 3.08
N GLN A 75 -2.84 9.93 2.66
CA GLN A 75 -1.69 10.09 3.55
C GLN A 75 -1.18 11.53 3.49
N ALA A 76 -0.89 12.12 4.65
CA ALA A 76 -0.14 13.38 4.71
C ALA A 76 1.36 13.10 4.54
N VAL A 77 2.00 13.78 3.57
CA VAL A 77 3.44 13.68 3.27
C VAL A 77 4.17 15.03 3.49
N GLY A 78 3.48 15.96 4.14
CA GLY A 78 3.91 17.30 4.51
C GLY A 78 2.71 18.13 4.96
N PRO A 79 2.91 19.39 5.38
CA PRO A 79 1.83 20.26 5.86
C PRO A 79 0.69 20.42 4.85
N ASP A 80 1.03 20.60 3.57
CA ASP A 80 0.07 20.87 2.49
C ASP A 80 0.10 19.82 1.38
N ARG A 81 0.80 18.71 1.60
CA ARG A 81 0.98 17.66 0.60
C ARG A 81 0.31 16.38 1.05
N HIS A 82 -0.53 15.86 0.17
CA HIS A 82 -1.21 14.60 0.39
C HIS A 82 -1.00 13.68 -0.79
N TRP A 83 -0.94 12.40 -0.50
CA TRP A 83 -0.98 11.35 -1.52
C TRP A 83 -2.26 10.55 -1.35
N LEU A 84 -2.91 10.24 -2.48
CA LEU A 84 -4.06 9.36 -2.59
C LEU A 84 -3.66 8.02 -3.19
N ALA A 85 -4.16 6.95 -2.60
CA ALA A 85 -3.98 5.60 -3.13
C ALA A 85 -5.24 4.76 -2.92
N TRP A 86 -5.55 3.89 -3.89
CA TRP A 86 -6.56 2.84 -3.73
C TRP A 86 -5.90 1.57 -3.24
N LEU A 87 -6.35 1.07 -2.09
CA LEU A 87 -5.84 -0.14 -1.45
C LEU A 87 -6.95 -1.15 -1.27
N PRO A 88 -6.64 -2.47 -1.31
CA PRO A 88 -7.58 -3.48 -0.87
C PRO A 88 -8.05 -3.20 0.57
N ALA A 89 -9.34 -3.36 0.85
CA ALA A 89 -9.93 -2.97 2.13
C ALA A 89 -9.34 -3.75 3.32
N ASP A 90 -8.92 -5.00 3.11
CA ASP A 90 -8.25 -5.85 4.10
C ASP A 90 -6.84 -5.37 4.47
N ARG A 91 -6.27 -4.42 3.72
CA ARG A 91 -4.98 -3.77 4.01
C ARG A 91 -5.11 -2.55 4.92
N VAL A 92 -6.32 -2.07 5.18
CA VAL A 92 -6.56 -0.94 6.07
C VAL A 92 -7.21 -1.44 7.35
N ARG A 93 -6.54 -1.26 8.48
CA ARG A 93 -7.10 -1.58 9.79
C ARG A 93 -7.68 -0.32 10.42
N SER A 94 -8.84 -0.45 11.05
CA SER A 94 -9.40 0.62 11.89
C SER A 94 -8.42 0.96 13.01
N SER A 95 -8.23 2.25 13.25
CA SER A 95 -7.48 2.77 14.41
C SER A 95 -8.39 2.92 15.62
#